data_AF-A0A1F3IEA8-F1
#
_entry.id   AF-A0A1F3IEA8-F1
#
_cell.length_a   1.000
_cell.length_b   1.000
_cell.length_c   1.000
_cell.angle_alpha   90.00
_cell.angle_beta   90.00
_cell.angle_gamma   90.00
#
_symmetry.space_group_name_H-M   'P 1'
#
loop_
_entity.id
_entity.type
_entity.pdbx_description
1 polymer ?
#
loop_
_entity_poly.entity_id
_entity_poly.type
_entity_poly.pdbx_seq_one_letter_code
_entity_poly.pdbx_strand_id
1 'polypeptide(L)'
;MNDAVQNIVHFLLMIVFLIIYLLAFIIVKPFLINHRRRISTLTLKISYLIYLLVLLVFVYLFMFFGTTDLEYQISNLLFIFILICLFLPNLGILLRRNFEKYRTEYNYMFSLINIIVVVFIILKLVQHNWFLIN
;
A
#
# COMPACT_ATOMS: atom_id res chain seq x y z
N MET A 1 28.24 -8.06 2.65
CA MET A 1 28.15 -6.60 2.35
C MET A 1 28.45 -5.90 3.67
N ASN A 2 29.29 -4.86 3.73
CA ASN A 2 29.58 -4.19 5.01
C ASN A 2 28.27 -3.67 5.61
N ASP A 3 28.04 -3.86 6.91
CA ASP A 3 26.82 -3.44 7.62
C ASP A 3 26.49 -1.95 7.39
N ALA A 4 27.53 -1.13 7.26
CA ALA A 4 27.41 0.29 6.90
C ALA A 4 26.75 0.51 5.52
N VAL A 5 27.10 -0.28 4.51
CA VAL A 5 26.53 -0.20 3.16
C VAL A 5 25.07 -0.64 3.18
N GLN A 6 24.75 -1.69 3.94
CA GLN A 6 23.37 -2.17 4.10
C GLN A 6 22.47 -1.11 4.75
N ASN A 7 22.93 -0.47 5.82
CA ASN A 7 22.19 0.59 6.49
C ASN A 7 21.96 1.82 5.59
N ILE A 8 22.95 2.20 4.78
CA ILE A 8 22.82 3.30 3.81
C ILE A 8 21.76 2.95 2.75
N VAL A 9 21.76 1.72 2.23
CA VAL A 9 20.78 1.26 1.24
C VAL A 9 19.36 1.26 1.82
N HIS A 10 19.17 0.74 3.03
CA HIS A 10 17.88 0.77 3.72
C HIS A 10 17.41 2.22 3.94
N PHE A 11 18.28 3.11 4.42
CA PHE A 11 17.94 4.51 4.61
C PHE A 11 17.53 5.21 3.30
N LEU A 12 18.26 4.96 2.21
CA LEU A 12 17.96 5.54 0.91
C LEU A 12 16.64 5.01 0.34
N LEU A 13 16.39 3.71 0.44
CA LEU A 13 15.11 3.11 0.05
C LEU A 13 13.94 3.67 0.86
N MET A 14 14.13 3.91 2.15
CA MET A 14 13.10 4.53 3.01
C MET A 14 12.72 5.91 2.48
N ILE A 15 13.70 6.75 2.14
CA ILE A 15 13.48 8.09 1.58
C ILE A 15 12.72 7.99 0.27
N VAL A 16 13.11 7.07 -0.63
CA VAL A 16 12.42 6.87 -1.92
C VAL A 16 10.96 6.47 -1.71
N PHE A 17 10.69 5.50 -0.82
CA PHE A 17 9.33 5.07 -0.50
C PHE A 17 8.50 6.17 0.16
N LEU A 18 9.10 6.96 1.06
CA LEU A 18 8.46 8.12 1.68
C LEU A 18 8.09 9.18 0.62
N ILE A 19 8.99 9.45 -0.33
CA ILE A 19 8.74 10.37 -1.44
C ILE A 19 7.60 9.85 -2.32
N ILE A 20 7.58 8.56 -2.66
CA ILE A 20 6.47 7.95 -3.42
C ILE A 20 5.15 8.09 -2.65
N TYR A 21 5.15 7.86 -1.34
CA TYR A 21 3.98 8.05 -0.49
C TYR A 21 3.49 9.51 -0.50
N LEU A 22 4.40 10.47 -0.31
CA LEU A 22 4.08 11.91 -0.34
C LEU A 22 3.58 12.34 -1.73
N LEU A 23 4.19 11.87 -2.81
CA LEU A 23 3.74 12.12 -4.17
C LEU A 23 2.33 11.54 -4.39
N ALA A 24 2.07 10.31 -3.97
CA ALA A 24 0.74 9.72 -4.06
C ALA A 24 -0.29 10.52 -3.25
N PHE A 25 0.05 10.98 -2.05
CA PHE A 25 -0.79 11.86 -1.23
C PHE A 25 -1.12 13.19 -1.95
N ILE A 26 -0.10 13.84 -2.51
CA ILE A 26 -0.22 15.11 -3.24
C ILE A 26 -1.01 14.93 -4.55
N ILE A 27 -0.81 13.83 -5.28
CA ILE A 27 -1.49 13.54 -6.55
C ILE A 27 -2.97 13.23 -6.32
N VAL A 28 -3.28 12.40 -5.32
CA VAL A 28 -4.67 11.98 -5.04
C VAL A 28 -5.53 13.12 -4.50
N LYS A 29 -4.91 14.11 -3.83
CA LYS A 29 -5.59 15.27 -3.22
C LYS A 29 -6.86 14.84 -2.46
N PRO A 30 -6.73 14.15 -1.31
CA PRO A 30 -7.85 13.63 -0.52
C PRO A 30 -8.98 14.63 -0.32
N PHE A 31 -8.61 15.88 -0.01
CA PHE A 31 -9.51 16.91 0.48
C PHE A 31 -10.21 17.72 -0.62
N LEU A 32 -9.93 17.44 -1.91
CA LEU A 32 -10.72 18.01 -3.00
C LEU A 32 -12.07 17.30 -3.08
N ILE A 33 -13.05 17.90 -2.43
CA ILE A 33 -14.44 17.44 -2.36
C ILE A 33 -15.15 17.73 -3.68
N ASN A 34 -15.60 16.68 -4.35
CA ASN A 34 -16.35 16.83 -5.58
C ASN A 34 -17.85 17.02 -5.26
N HIS A 35 -18.39 18.20 -5.55
CA HIS A 35 -19.69 18.64 -5.01
C HIS A 35 -20.90 17.80 -5.49
N ARG A 36 -20.79 17.12 -6.64
CA ARG A 36 -21.87 16.32 -7.25
C ARG A 36 -21.90 14.85 -6.83
N ARG A 37 -20.78 14.29 -6.36
CA ARG A 37 -20.63 12.85 -6.01
C ARG A 37 -19.72 12.68 -4.79
N ARG A 38 -20.11 13.32 -3.68
CA ARG A 38 -19.28 13.47 -2.48
C ARG A 38 -18.91 12.12 -1.84
N ILE A 39 -19.89 11.26 -1.56
CA ILE A 39 -19.66 10.04 -0.76
C ILE A 39 -18.77 9.03 -1.49
N SER A 40 -19.17 8.59 -2.69
CA SER A 40 -18.44 7.57 -3.47
C SER A 40 -17.00 7.99 -3.83
N THR A 41 -16.74 9.27 -4.08
CA THR A 41 -15.37 9.73 -4.39
C THR A 41 -14.51 9.87 -3.14
N LEU A 42 -15.10 10.25 -2.01
CA LEU A 42 -14.40 10.32 -0.73
C LEU A 42 -14.07 8.93 -0.19
N THR A 43 -14.98 7.96 -0.27
CA THR A 43 -14.72 6.58 0.20
C THR A 43 -13.55 5.94 -0.55
N LEU A 44 -13.50 6.09 -1.88
CA LEU A 44 -12.36 5.61 -2.67
C LEU A 44 -11.04 6.28 -2.26
N LYS A 45 -11.04 7.63 -2.12
CA LYS A 45 -9.83 8.38 -1.74
C LYS A 45 -9.33 8.00 -0.35
N ILE A 46 -10.24 7.94 0.64
CA ILE A 46 -9.90 7.61 2.03
C ILE A 46 -9.39 6.17 2.12
N SER A 47 -10.12 5.20 1.54
CA SER A 47 -9.67 3.79 1.56
C SER A 47 -8.32 3.60 0.88
N TYR A 48 -8.06 4.31 -0.22
CA TYR A 48 -6.75 4.29 -0.87
C TYR A 48 -5.64 4.89 -0.01
N LEU A 49 -5.90 6.00 0.69
CA LEU A 49 -4.91 6.60 1.59
C LEU A 49 -4.58 5.70 2.77
N ILE A 50 -5.59 5.05 3.36
CA ILE A 50 -5.38 4.05 4.41
C ILE A 50 -4.55 2.89 3.86
N TYR A 51 -4.87 2.39 2.66
CA TYR A 51 -4.07 1.38 1.97
C TYR A 51 -2.61 1.82 1.81
N LEU A 52 -2.38 3.02 1.29
CA LEU A 52 -1.05 3.54 1.03
C LEU A 52 -0.24 3.69 2.34
N LEU A 53 -0.89 4.11 3.43
CA LEU A 53 -0.30 4.23 4.76
C LEU A 53 0.12 2.87 5.30
N VAL A 54 -0.78 1.89 5.25
CA VAL A 54 -0.53 0.52 5.73
C VAL A 54 0.57 -0.15 4.91
N LEU A 55 0.59 0.07 3.59
CA LEU A 55 1.65 -0.41 2.71
C LEU A 55 3.01 0.22 3.07
N LEU A 56 3.04 1.52 3.38
CA LEU A 56 4.27 2.20 3.78
C LEU A 56 4.83 1.62 5.09
N VAL A 57 3.96 1.41 6.08
CA VAL A 57 4.34 0.77 7.35
C VAL A 57 4.86 -0.64 7.10
N PHE A 58 4.19 -1.42 6.25
CA PHE A 58 4.62 -2.77 5.89
C PHE A 58 6.01 -2.78 5.27
N VAL A 59 6.28 -1.93 4.27
CA VAL A 59 7.59 -1.83 3.61
C VAL A 59 8.67 -1.37 4.59
N TYR A 60 8.34 -0.41 5.46
CA TYR A 60 9.27 0.04 6.50
C TYR A 60 9.67 -1.09 7.44
N LEU A 61 8.68 -1.81 7.99
CA LEU A 61 8.94 -2.94 8.90
C LEU A 61 9.72 -4.05 8.18
N PHE A 62 9.33 -4.39 6.95
CA PHE A 62 10.01 -5.38 6.13
C PHE A 62 11.49 -5.03 5.91
N MET A 63 11.79 -3.76 5.66
CA MET A 63 13.13 -3.34 5.27
C MET A 63 14.09 -3.18 6.47
N PHE A 64 13.58 -2.81 7.65
CA PHE A 64 14.41 -2.62 8.85
C PHE A 64 14.42 -3.83 9.80
N PHE A 65 13.35 -4.62 9.83
CA PHE A 65 13.18 -5.74 10.75
C PHE A 65 12.99 -7.09 10.06
N GLY A 66 13.02 -7.12 8.72
CA GLY A 66 13.03 -8.37 7.97
C GLY A 66 14.29 -9.17 8.29
N THR A 67 14.13 -10.37 8.83
CA THR A 67 15.25 -11.29 9.08
C THR A 67 15.92 -11.67 7.76
N THR A 68 17.25 -11.75 7.76
CA THR A 68 18.10 -12.14 6.63
C THR A 68 17.79 -13.54 6.08
N ASP A 69 17.12 -14.39 6.87
CA ASP A 69 16.61 -15.70 6.47
C ASP A 69 15.35 -15.58 5.61
N LEU A 70 15.58 -15.21 4.36
CA LEU A 70 14.64 -15.23 3.26
C LEU A 70 14.14 -16.64 2.88
N GLU A 71 14.78 -17.72 3.34
CA GLU A 71 14.79 -18.97 2.58
C GLU A 71 13.59 -19.92 2.75
N TYR A 72 12.61 -19.66 3.62
CA TYR A 72 11.50 -20.62 3.85
C TYR A 72 10.06 -20.06 3.84
N GLN A 73 9.82 -18.76 4.09
CA GLN A 73 8.50 -18.35 4.65
C GLN A 73 7.62 -17.42 3.83
N ILE A 74 8.11 -16.83 2.73
CA ILE A 74 7.20 -16.34 1.70
C ILE A 74 7.12 -17.45 0.65
N SER A 75 6.29 -18.47 0.88
CA SER A 75 5.87 -19.40 -0.18
C SER A 75 5.66 -18.59 -1.45
N ASN A 76 6.24 -18.98 -2.59
CA ASN A 76 6.24 -18.19 -3.85
C ASN A 76 4.89 -17.52 -4.15
N LEU A 77 3.79 -18.19 -3.78
CA LEU A 77 2.41 -17.69 -3.86
C LEU A 77 2.13 -16.44 -3.01
N LEU A 78 2.58 -16.39 -1.76
CA LEU A 78 2.40 -15.22 -0.87
C LEU A 78 3.15 -13.99 -1.38
N PHE A 79 4.34 -14.18 -1.96
CA PHE A 79 5.12 -13.08 -2.53
C PHE A 79 4.36 -12.47 -3.71
N ILE A 80 3.85 -13.33 -4.59
CA ILE A 80 3.03 -12.92 -5.72
C ILE A 80 1.78 -12.17 -5.25
N PHE A 81 1.09 -12.64 -4.21
CA PHE A 81 -0.07 -11.93 -3.66
C PHE A 81 0.29 -10.54 -3.11
N ILE A 82 1.38 -10.41 -2.35
CA ILE A 82 1.85 -9.11 -1.84
C ILE A 82 2.18 -8.17 -3.01
N LEU A 83 2.79 -8.69 -4.07
CA LEU A 83 3.14 -7.92 -5.25
C LEU A 83 1.88 -7.46 -6.01
N ILE A 84 0.88 -8.34 -6.17
CA ILE A 84 -0.44 -7.97 -6.71
C ILE A 84 -1.09 -6.90 -5.85
N CYS A 85 -1.07 -7.06 -4.52
CA CYS A 85 -1.59 -6.09 -3.57
C CYS A 85 -0.92 -4.72 -3.69
N LEU A 86 0.37 -4.68 -4.05
CA LEU A 86 1.13 -3.45 -4.26
C LEU A 86 0.70 -2.73 -5.55
N PHE A 87 0.43 -3.46 -6.63
CA PHE A 87 0.09 -2.84 -7.92
C PHE A 87 -1.41 -2.60 -8.12
N LEU A 88 -2.27 -3.51 -7.65
CA LEU A 88 -3.70 -3.51 -7.98
C LEU A 88 -4.44 -2.22 -7.55
N PRO A 89 -4.31 -1.73 -6.31
CA PRO A 89 -4.91 -0.46 -5.88
C PRO A 89 -4.36 0.76 -6.65
N ASN A 90 -3.05 0.77 -6.91
CA ASN A 90 -2.35 1.88 -7.57
C ASN A 90 -2.77 1.99 -9.05
N LEU A 91 -2.83 0.85 -9.75
CA LEU A 91 -3.34 0.77 -11.12
C LEU A 91 -4.84 1.10 -11.19
N GLY A 92 -5.61 0.69 -10.17
CA GLY A 92 -7.02 1.02 -10.04
C GLY A 92 -7.29 2.53 -10.08
N ILE A 93 -6.52 3.30 -9.32
CA ILE A 93 -6.68 4.76 -9.34
C ILE A 93 -6.31 5.36 -10.69
N LEU A 94 -5.27 4.86 -11.35
CA LEU A 94 -4.85 5.32 -12.68
C LEU A 94 -5.92 5.00 -13.76
N LEU A 95 -6.47 3.79 -13.73
CA LEU A 95 -7.44 3.29 -14.71
C LEU A 95 -8.82 3.92 -14.55
N ARG A 96 -9.14 4.51 -13.40
CA ARG A 96 -10.40 5.23 -13.14
C ARG A 96 -10.75 6.24 -14.24
N ARG A 97 -9.75 6.84 -14.90
CA ARG A 97 -9.97 7.82 -15.98
C ARG A 97 -10.75 7.24 -17.17
N ASN A 98 -10.61 5.94 -17.44
CA ASN A 98 -11.21 5.29 -18.61
C ASN A 98 -12.68 4.84 -18.37
N PHE A 99 -13.13 4.77 -17.12
CA PHE A 99 -14.44 4.23 -16.75
C PHE A 99 -15.46 5.32 -16.39
N GLU A 100 -15.63 6.32 -17.26
CA GLU A 100 -16.47 7.50 -16.96
C GLU A 100 -17.96 7.17 -16.74
N LYS A 101 -18.50 6.22 -17.54
CA LYS A 101 -19.92 5.81 -17.48
C LYS A 101 -20.28 5.09 -16.17
N TYR A 102 -19.39 4.28 -15.61
CA TYR A 102 -19.63 3.47 -14.41
C TYR A 102 -18.83 3.94 -13.19
N ARG A 103 -18.48 5.23 -13.12
CA ARG A 103 -17.61 5.79 -12.07
C ARG A 103 -18.05 5.49 -10.64
N THR A 104 -19.36 5.44 -10.36
CA THR A 104 -19.86 5.22 -8.99
C THR A 104 -19.61 3.77 -8.55
N GLU A 105 -19.99 2.80 -9.37
CA GLU A 105 -19.75 1.37 -9.14
C GLU A 105 -18.25 1.08 -9.04
N TYR A 106 -17.46 1.64 -9.97
CA TYR A 106 -16.01 1.49 -9.97
C TYR A 106 -15.38 1.96 -8.65
N ASN A 107 -15.79 3.12 -8.14
CA ASN A 107 -15.27 3.66 -6.90
C ASN A 107 -15.60 2.77 -5.69
N TYR A 108 -16.81 2.22 -5.60
CA TYR A 108 -17.17 1.31 -4.51
C TYR A 108 -16.40 -0.01 -4.60
N MET A 109 -16.30 -0.59 -5.80
CA MET A 109 -15.57 -1.83 -6.03
C MET A 109 -14.09 -1.68 -5.65
N PHE A 110 -13.43 -0.60 -6.09
CA PHE A 110 -12.03 -0.34 -5.74
C PHE A 110 -11.84 0.06 -4.29
N SER A 111 -12.81 0.74 -3.67
CA SER A 111 -12.76 1.00 -2.23
C SER A 111 -12.78 -0.31 -1.43
N LEU A 112 -13.57 -1.28 -1.86
CA LEU A 112 -13.64 -2.61 -1.25
C LEU A 112 -12.32 -3.37 -1.44
N ILE A 113 -11.74 -3.34 -2.65
CA ILE A 113 -10.41 -3.92 -2.93
C ILE A 113 -9.35 -3.30 -2.02
N ASN A 114 -9.31 -1.98 -1.88
CA ASN A 114 -8.34 -1.30 -1.00
C ASN A 114 -8.44 -1.80 0.45
N ILE A 115 -9.67 -1.95 0.96
CA ILE A 115 -9.91 -2.46 2.32
C ILE A 115 -9.46 -3.92 2.46
N ILE A 116 -9.78 -4.79 1.48
CA ILE A 116 -9.32 -6.18 1.49
C ILE A 116 -7.79 -6.24 1.54
N VAL A 117 -7.12 -5.43 0.73
CA VAL A 117 -5.65 -5.39 0.70
C VAL A 117 -5.09 -4.91 2.04
N VAL A 118 -5.67 -3.87 2.64
CA VAL A 118 -5.29 -3.40 3.99
C VAL A 118 -5.41 -4.52 5.01
N VAL A 119 -6.55 -5.19 5.05
CA VAL A 119 -6.80 -6.28 6.00
C VAL A 119 -5.81 -7.41 5.79
N PHE A 120 -5.55 -7.81 4.53
CA PHE A 120 -4.57 -8.83 4.20
C PHE A 120 -3.16 -8.48 4.70
N ILE A 121 -2.70 -7.26 4.46
CA ILE A 121 -1.38 -6.80 4.90
C ILE A 121 -1.29 -6.79 6.43
N ILE A 122 -2.32 -6.27 7.13
CA ILE A 122 -2.36 -6.24 8.59
C ILE A 122 -2.31 -7.66 9.17
N LEU A 123 -3.10 -8.59 8.63
CA LEU A 123 -3.08 -9.99 9.07
C LEU A 123 -1.68 -10.60 8.93
N LYS A 124 -0.96 -10.28 7.85
CA LYS A 124 0.41 -10.77 7.63
C LYS A 124 1.41 -10.16 8.60
N LEU A 125 1.28 -8.87 8.90
CA LEU A 125 2.11 -8.19 9.90
C LEU A 125 1.92 -8.79 11.29
N VAL A 126 0.67 -9.09 11.67
CA VAL A 126 0.36 -9.75 12.96
C VAL A 126 0.90 -11.17 12.98
N GLN A 127 0.73 -11.94 11.90
CA GLN A 127 1.20 -13.33 11.82
C GLN A 127 2.71 -13.48 12.00
N HIS A 128 3.50 -12.52 11.51
CA HIS A 128 4.97 -12.55 11.62
C HIS A 128 5.49 -11.88 12.91
N ASN A 129 4.59 -11.54 13.84
CA ASN A 129 4.91 -10.84 15.09
C ASN A 129 5.74 -9.55 14.91
N TRP A 130 5.76 -8.93 13.72
CA TRP A 130 6.53 -7.68 13.51
C TRP A 130 5.97 -6.49 14.31
N PHE A 131 4.74 -6.60 14.83
CA PHE A 131 4.17 -5.66 15.80
C PHE A 131 4.50 -5.99 17.26
N LEU A 132 4.87 -7.24 17.56
CA LEU A 132 5.16 -7.71 18.90
C LEU A 132 6.67 -7.94 19.00
N ILE A 133 7.38 -6.86 19.35
CA ILE A 133 8.74 -6.95 19.86
C ILE A 133 8.71 -7.97 21.01
N ASN A 134 9.33 -9.12 20.79
CA ASN A 134 9.69 -10.10 21.81
C ASN A 134 11.15 -10.47 21.61
#